data_AF-A0A7S2UE68-F1
#
_entry.id   AF-A0A7S2UE68-F1
#
_cell.length_a   1.000
_cell.length_b   1.000
_cell.length_c   1.000
_cell.angle_alpha   90.00
_cell.angle_beta   90.00
_cell.angle_gamma   90.00
#
_symmetry.space_group_name_H-M   'P 1'
#
loop_
_entity.id
_entity.type
_entity.pdbx_description
1 polymer ?
#
loop_
_entity_poly.entity_id
_entity_poly.type
_entity_poly.pdbx_seq_one_letter_code
_entity_poly.pdbx_strand_id
1 'polypeptide(L)'
;VHGFEDHNMTVLMDDRQHRSPTRDNIISAYKEVVFQSQPGDIVFCHYSGHGGRLEDDNGDEDDGYDETLIPVDFERSGQIRDDLLFKVLVHPMAAGVSVTCLMDCCHSGTVLDLPYRFVADGDHEAMERSPFVNNFYGLFSDAIAFGAAGA
;
A
#
# COMPACT_ATOMS: atom_id res chain seq x y z
N VAL A 1 7.20 20.02 -1.68
CA VAL A 1 8.36 19.18 -2.14
C VAL A 1 8.02 18.54 -3.48
N HIS A 2 8.93 18.46 -4.47
CA HIS A 2 8.64 17.94 -5.84
C HIS A 2 7.40 18.53 -6.57
N GLY A 3 6.97 19.74 -6.21
CA GLY A 3 5.75 20.36 -6.78
C GLY A 3 4.46 20.07 -6.03
N PHE A 4 4.47 19.20 -5.00
CA PHE A 4 3.35 19.04 -4.08
C PHE A 4 3.32 20.19 -3.07
N GLU A 5 2.14 20.80 -2.94
CA GLU A 5 1.83 21.85 -1.98
C GLU A 5 1.48 21.25 -0.61
N ASP A 6 1.89 21.90 0.47
CA ASP A 6 1.77 21.33 1.83
C ASP A 6 0.32 21.03 2.24
N HIS A 7 -0.65 21.79 1.73
CA HIS A 7 -2.07 21.55 2.02
C HIS A 7 -2.66 20.31 1.32
N ASN A 8 -1.93 19.75 0.35
CA ASN A 8 -2.28 18.48 -0.31
C ASN A 8 -1.56 17.29 0.34
N MET A 9 -0.90 17.49 1.48
CA MET A 9 -0.16 16.44 2.18
C MET A 9 -0.82 16.09 3.51
N THR A 10 -1.12 14.81 3.69
CA THR A 10 -1.47 14.25 5.00
C THR A 10 -0.25 13.54 5.57
N VAL A 11 0.25 14.03 6.70
CA VAL A 11 1.44 13.47 7.39
C VAL A 11 1.03 12.90 8.74
N LEU A 12 1.34 11.63 8.96
CA LEU A 12 1.11 10.93 10.22
C LEU A 12 2.46 10.50 10.81
N MET A 13 2.78 10.94 12.04
CA MET A 13 4.02 10.59 12.74
C MET A 13 3.77 10.44 14.24
N ASP A 14 4.54 9.58 14.89
CA ASP A 14 4.48 9.28 16.33
C ASP A 14 5.38 10.21 17.17
N ASP A 15 5.69 11.41 16.64
CA ASP A 15 6.56 12.42 17.22
C ASP A 15 5.88 13.36 18.24
N ARG A 16 4.61 13.11 18.54
CA ARG A 16 3.71 13.93 19.39
C ARG A 16 3.39 15.33 18.85
N GLN A 17 3.85 15.68 17.65
CA GLN A 17 3.54 16.95 16.98
C GLN A 17 2.50 16.75 15.88
N HIS A 18 2.63 15.65 15.14
CA HIS A 18 1.73 15.28 14.07
C HIS A 18 0.58 14.41 14.59
N ARG A 19 -0.44 14.23 13.75
CA ARG A 19 -1.50 13.26 14.01
C ARG A 19 -0.88 11.86 14.06
N SER A 20 -1.13 11.13 15.14
CA SER A 20 -0.49 9.82 15.36
C SER A 20 -0.89 8.79 14.28
N PRO A 21 0.04 7.91 13.85
CA PRO A 21 -0.21 6.86 12.87
C PRO A 21 -0.92 5.66 13.50
N THR A 22 -2.12 5.89 14.04
CA THR A 22 -3.00 4.82 14.51
C THR A 22 -3.65 4.11 13.32
N ARG A 23 -4.13 2.88 13.54
CA ARG A 23 -4.80 2.09 12.51
C ARG A 23 -5.90 2.89 11.79
N ASP A 24 -6.77 3.52 12.57
CA ASP A 24 -7.88 4.29 12.03
C ASP A 24 -7.43 5.55 11.28
N ASN A 25 -6.36 6.20 11.74
CA ASN A 25 -5.83 7.40 11.09
C ASN A 25 -5.18 7.07 9.75
N ILE A 26 -4.40 5.98 9.68
CA ILE A 26 -3.78 5.50 8.43
C ILE A 26 -4.86 5.16 7.40
N ILE A 27 -5.85 4.36 7.78
CA ILE A 27 -6.95 3.98 6.88
C ILE A 27 -7.77 5.19 6.45
N SER A 28 -8.00 6.16 7.34
CA SER A 28 -8.72 7.38 7.00
C SER A 28 -7.94 8.24 6.00
N ALA A 29 -6.61 8.36 6.15
CA ALA A 29 -5.77 9.11 5.22
C ALA A 29 -5.79 8.50 3.82
N TYR A 30 -5.73 7.17 3.70
CA TYR A 30 -5.85 6.50 2.40
C TYR A 30 -7.23 6.70 1.75
N LYS A 31 -8.31 6.60 2.53
CA LYS A 31 -9.66 6.88 2.02
C LYS A 31 -9.82 8.33 1.57
N GLU A 32 -9.21 9.27 2.29
CA GLU A 32 -9.27 10.69 1.96
C GLU A 32 -8.55 10.99 0.64
N VAL A 33 -7.33 10.45 0.44
CA VAL A 33 -6.61 10.68 -0.82
C VAL A 33 -7.35 10.07 -2.01
N VAL A 34 -7.91 8.86 -1.86
CA VAL A 34 -8.76 8.23 -2.88
C VAL A 34 -9.98 9.10 -3.20
N PHE A 35 -10.67 9.59 -2.17
CA PHE A 35 -11.88 10.40 -2.34
C PHE A 35 -11.60 11.73 -3.05
N GLN A 36 -10.44 12.33 -2.83
CA GLN A 36 -10.05 13.61 -3.44
C GLN A 36 -9.47 13.47 -4.84
N SER A 37 -8.96 12.29 -5.21
CA SER A 37 -8.26 12.05 -6.48
C SER A 37 -9.20 12.02 -7.69
N GLN A 38 -8.73 12.62 -8.79
CA GLN A 38 -9.42 12.69 -10.08
C GLN A 38 -8.50 12.22 -11.22
N PRO A 39 -9.06 11.79 -12.37
CA PRO A 39 -8.25 11.40 -13.52
C PRO A 39 -7.25 12.50 -13.93
N GLY A 40 -5.98 12.12 -14.07
CA GLY A 40 -4.86 13.04 -14.32
C GLY A 40 -4.05 13.42 -13.07
N ASP A 41 -4.54 13.11 -11.86
CA ASP A 41 -3.82 13.37 -10.62
C ASP A 41 -2.65 12.39 -10.42
N ILE A 42 -1.65 12.87 -9.68
CA ILE A 42 -0.51 12.09 -9.22
C ILE A 42 -0.61 11.95 -7.71
N VAL A 43 -0.70 10.73 -7.22
CA VAL A 43 -0.75 10.38 -5.80
C VAL A 43 0.56 9.73 -5.40
N PHE A 44 1.15 10.21 -4.32
CA PHE A 44 2.33 9.59 -3.70
C PHE A 44 1.99 9.14 -2.29
N CYS A 45 2.16 7.85 -2.02
CA CYS A 45 1.99 7.26 -0.70
C CYS A 45 3.34 6.74 -0.20
N HIS A 46 3.68 7.06 1.04
CA HIS A 46 4.90 6.58 1.66
C HIS A 46 4.61 6.04 3.06
N TYR A 47 5.10 4.84 3.31
CA TYR A 47 5.10 4.23 4.64
C TYR A 47 6.54 3.83 4.98
N SER A 48 6.98 4.18 6.19
CA SER A 48 8.23 3.69 6.76
C SER A 48 7.96 3.30 8.20
N GLY A 49 8.24 2.05 8.54
CA GLY A 49 7.84 1.47 9.82
C GLY A 49 7.98 -0.04 9.88
N HIS A 50 7.40 -0.64 10.92
CA HIS A 50 7.42 -2.09 11.07
C HIS A 50 6.42 -2.76 10.12
N GLY A 51 6.93 -3.71 9.33
CA GLY A 51 6.12 -4.70 8.63
C GLY A 51 5.98 -5.97 9.47
N GLY A 52 4.87 -6.66 9.34
CA GLY A 52 4.59 -7.93 10.01
C GLY A 52 4.00 -8.96 9.06
N ARG A 53 3.72 -10.14 9.61
CA ARG A 53 2.97 -11.21 8.96
C ARG A 53 1.88 -11.71 9.88
N LEU A 54 0.73 -12.05 9.32
CA LEU A 54 -0.35 -12.75 10.02
C LEU A 54 -0.71 -14.01 9.24
N GLU A 55 -1.20 -15.05 9.92
CA GLU A 55 -1.80 -16.18 9.22
C GLU A 55 -2.90 -15.67 8.29
N ASP A 56 -2.84 -16.10 7.04
CA ASP A 56 -3.86 -15.84 6.03
C ASP A 56 -5.20 -16.42 6.53
N ASP A 57 -6.24 -15.60 6.45
CA ASP A 57 -7.60 -15.95 6.87
C ASP A 57 -8.60 -16.12 5.72
N ASN A 58 -8.15 -15.91 4.47
CA ASN A 58 -8.99 -15.87 3.28
C ASN A 58 -8.54 -16.90 2.20
N GLY A 59 -7.26 -17.31 2.20
CA GLY A 59 -6.70 -18.33 1.30
C GLY A 59 -6.16 -17.79 -0.02
N ASP A 60 -5.81 -16.51 -0.11
CA ASP A 60 -5.25 -15.87 -1.30
C ASP A 60 -3.71 -15.83 -1.34
N GLU A 61 -3.03 -16.22 -0.26
CA GLU A 61 -1.58 -16.23 -0.17
C GLU A 61 -0.96 -17.65 -0.29
N ASP A 62 0.04 -17.78 -1.17
CA ASP A 62 0.71 -19.06 -1.49
C ASP A 62 1.56 -19.60 -0.33
N ASP A 63 2.11 -18.70 0.50
CA ASP A 63 2.90 -19.07 1.68
C ASP A 63 2.06 -19.18 2.96
N GLY A 64 0.76 -18.85 2.87
CA GLY A 64 -0.22 -18.88 3.95
C GLY A 64 -0.11 -17.72 4.94
N TYR A 65 0.53 -16.61 4.57
CA TYR A 65 0.67 -15.42 5.40
C TYR A 65 0.37 -14.13 4.65
N ASP A 66 -0.49 -13.29 5.25
CA ASP A 66 -0.69 -11.92 4.77
C ASP A 66 0.41 -11.00 5.30
N GLU A 67 0.86 -10.08 4.45
CA GLU A 67 1.79 -9.04 4.85
C GLU A 67 1.04 -7.87 5.47
N THR A 68 1.63 -7.29 6.51
CA THR A 68 0.94 -6.26 7.29
C THR A 68 1.79 -5.04 7.58
N LEU A 69 1.11 -3.90 7.70
CA LEU A 69 1.66 -2.70 8.34
C LEU A 69 1.31 -2.74 9.84
N ILE A 70 2.23 -2.26 10.68
CA ILE A 70 2.06 -2.21 12.14
C ILE A 70 1.83 -0.75 12.57
N PRO A 71 0.59 -0.34 12.89
CA PRO A 71 0.30 0.99 13.42
C PRO A 71 0.80 1.16 14.86
N VAL A 72 0.89 2.40 15.34
CA VAL A 72 1.38 2.67 16.70
C VAL A 72 0.48 2.06 17.80
N ASP A 73 -0.79 1.79 17.50
CA ASP A 73 -1.77 1.20 18.42
C ASP A 73 -2.12 -0.27 18.09
N PHE A 74 -1.24 -0.97 17.36
CA PHE A 74 -1.50 -2.34 16.88
C PHE A 74 -1.86 -3.34 18.00
N GLU A 75 -1.33 -3.17 19.22
CA GLU A 75 -1.67 -4.05 20.36
C GLU A 75 -3.17 -4.02 20.70
N ARG A 76 -3.84 -2.90 20.43
CA ARG A 76 -5.28 -2.71 20.71
C ARG A 76 -6.13 -2.83 19.46
N SER A 77 -5.64 -2.31 18.34
CA SER A 77 -6.41 -2.13 17.11
C SER A 77 -6.09 -3.18 16.04
N GLY A 78 -5.06 -4.00 16.26
CA GLY A 78 -4.56 -4.97 15.29
C GLY A 78 -3.65 -4.36 14.22
N GLN A 79 -3.09 -5.23 13.40
CA GLN A 79 -2.27 -4.85 12.24
C GLN A 79 -3.19 -4.50 11.04
N ILE A 80 -2.60 -3.96 9.97
CA ILE A 80 -3.30 -3.67 8.72
C ILE A 80 -2.79 -4.65 7.66
N ARG A 81 -3.62 -5.62 7.27
CA ARG A 81 -3.36 -6.54 6.14
C ARG A 81 -3.32 -5.77 4.81
N ASP A 82 -2.43 -6.18 3.91
CA ASP A 82 -2.37 -5.84 2.47
C ASP A 82 -3.74 -5.84 1.77
N ASP A 83 -4.54 -6.86 2.06
CA ASP A 83 -5.88 -7.09 1.55
C ASP A 83 -6.82 -5.88 1.82
N LEU A 84 -6.68 -5.30 3.03
CA LEU A 84 -7.38 -4.07 3.40
C LEU A 84 -6.79 -2.84 2.71
N LEU A 85 -5.46 -2.78 2.51
CA LEU A 85 -4.81 -1.68 1.79
C LEU A 85 -5.24 -1.65 0.33
N PHE A 86 -5.26 -2.79 -0.35
CA PHE A 86 -5.77 -2.92 -1.71
C PHE A 86 -7.21 -2.41 -1.79
N LYS A 87 -8.07 -2.86 -0.87
CA LYS A 87 -9.49 -2.48 -0.83
C LYS A 87 -9.75 -1.00 -0.55
N VAL A 88 -8.90 -0.32 0.22
CA VAL A 88 -9.12 1.09 0.61
C VAL A 88 -8.34 2.09 -0.23
N LEU A 89 -7.22 1.71 -0.83
CA LEU A 89 -6.34 2.59 -1.59
C LEU A 89 -6.35 2.29 -3.09
N VAL A 90 -6.19 1.02 -3.50
CA VAL A 90 -5.93 0.66 -4.89
C VAL A 90 -7.24 0.46 -5.66
N HIS A 91 -8.10 -0.43 -5.18
CA HIS A 91 -9.37 -0.80 -5.82
C HIS A 91 -10.33 0.37 -6.06
N PRO A 92 -10.56 1.29 -5.10
CA PRO A 92 -11.49 2.40 -5.29
C PRO A 92 -10.88 3.60 -6.03
N MET A 93 -9.59 3.57 -6.37
CA MET A 93 -8.93 4.68 -7.03
C MET A 93 -9.50 4.91 -8.43
N ALA A 94 -9.75 6.17 -8.78
CA ALA A 94 -10.28 6.52 -10.09
C ALA A 94 -9.29 6.14 -11.21
N ALA A 95 -9.82 5.60 -12.31
CA ALA A 95 -9.02 5.33 -13.50
C ALA A 95 -8.38 6.61 -14.03
N GLY A 96 -7.11 6.53 -14.46
CA GLY A 96 -6.33 7.67 -14.92
C GLY A 96 -5.63 8.47 -13.81
N VAL A 97 -5.74 8.05 -12.54
CA VAL A 97 -4.85 8.51 -11.46
C VAL A 97 -3.57 7.68 -11.50
N SER A 98 -2.41 8.35 -11.42
CA SER A 98 -1.11 7.68 -11.25
C SER A 98 -0.76 7.60 -9.78
N VAL A 99 -0.67 6.40 -9.22
CA VAL A 99 -0.36 6.18 -7.80
C VAL A 99 1.05 5.58 -7.68
N THR A 100 1.92 6.24 -6.92
CA THR A 100 3.23 5.70 -6.53
C THR A 100 3.24 5.43 -5.04
N CYS A 101 3.44 4.18 -4.66
CA CYS A 101 3.58 3.77 -3.27
C CYS A 101 5.03 3.37 -2.99
N LEU A 102 5.65 3.99 -1.99
CA LEU A 102 6.96 3.61 -1.46
C LEU A 102 6.79 3.02 -0.07
N MET A 103 7.07 1.72 0.06
CA MET A 103 6.87 0.97 1.30
C MET A 103 8.23 0.53 1.84
N ASP A 104 8.70 1.23 2.86
CA ASP A 104 9.94 0.94 3.59
C ASP A 104 9.61 0.15 4.86
N CYS A 105 9.28 -1.14 4.66
CA CYS A 105 9.01 -2.09 5.73
C CYS A 105 9.43 -3.51 5.34
N CYS A 106 9.73 -4.35 6.34
CA CYS A 106 9.98 -5.78 6.12
C CYS A 106 8.76 -6.43 5.48
N HIS A 107 8.98 -7.40 4.57
CA HIS A 107 7.92 -8.11 3.84
C HIS A 107 7.07 -7.23 2.88
N SER A 108 7.62 -6.10 2.41
CA SER A 108 6.93 -5.14 1.53
C SER A 108 6.69 -5.60 0.08
N GLY A 109 7.12 -6.81 -0.30
CA GLY A 109 7.10 -7.29 -1.69
C GLY A 109 5.71 -7.51 -2.28
N THR A 110 4.71 -7.80 -1.43
CA THR A 110 3.31 -8.06 -1.81
C THR A 110 2.31 -7.15 -1.12
N VAL A 111 2.75 -6.18 -0.31
CA VAL A 111 1.93 -5.37 0.62
C VAL A 111 0.75 -4.55 0.02
N LEU A 112 0.57 -4.57 -1.30
CA LEU A 112 -0.52 -3.90 -2.01
C LEU A 112 -1.26 -4.80 -3.02
N ASP A 113 -1.00 -6.12 -3.06
CA ASP A 113 -1.64 -7.10 -3.96
C ASP A 113 -1.75 -6.66 -5.42
N LEU A 114 -0.68 -6.06 -5.93
CA LEU A 114 -0.66 -5.55 -7.30
C LEU A 114 -0.60 -6.71 -8.31
N PRO A 115 -1.37 -6.64 -9.41
CA PRO A 115 -1.46 -7.72 -10.39
C PRO A 115 -0.17 -7.98 -11.18
N TYR A 116 0.76 -7.03 -11.16
CA TYR A 116 2.04 -7.12 -11.83
C TYR A 116 3.17 -6.81 -10.86
N ARG A 117 4.21 -7.63 -10.89
CA ARG A 117 5.42 -7.46 -10.09
C ARG A 117 6.64 -7.48 -11.00
N PHE A 118 7.61 -6.63 -10.69
CA PHE A 118 8.93 -6.69 -11.28
C PHE A 118 9.96 -6.87 -10.16
N VAL A 119 10.82 -7.87 -10.28
CA VAL A 119 11.89 -8.15 -9.32
C VAL A 119 13.22 -7.87 -10.02
N ALA A 120 13.99 -6.91 -9.50
CA ALA A 120 15.27 -6.54 -10.10
C ALA A 120 16.42 -7.38 -9.51
N ASP A 121 16.38 -8.71 -9.69
CA ASP A 121 17.40 -9.65 -9.18
C ASP A 121 18.48 -10.01 -10.21
N GLY A 122 18.34 -9.54 -11.45
CA GLY A 122 19.27 -9.83 -12.56
C GLY A 122 18.89 -11.07 -13.37
N ASP A 123 17.92 -11.85 -12.92
CA ASP A 123 17.37 -13.01 -13.62
C ASP A 123 16.02 -12.70 -14.30
N HIS A 124 15.26 -11.73 -13.77
CA HIS A 124 14.00 -11.28 -14.36
C HIS A 124 14.19 -10.09 -15.31
N GLU A 125 13.82 -10.27 -16.59
CA GLU A 125 13.87 -9.22 -17.62
C GLU A 125 12.49 -8.60 -17.94
N ALA A 126 11.41 -9.11 -17.34
CA ALA A 126 10.04 -8.67 -17.61
C ALA A 126 9.17 -8.62 -16.35
N MET A 127 8.09 -7.85 -16.41
CA MET A 127 7.03 -7.89 -15.38
C MET A 127 6.33 -9.24 -15.41
N GLU A 128 6.15 -9.83 -14.23
CA GLU A 128 5.39 -11.06 -14.03
C GLU A 128 3.99 -10.72 -13.54
N ARG A 129 2.99 -11.41 -14.08
CA ARG A 129 1.62 -11.30 -13.59
C ARG A 129 1.45 -12.20 -12.39
N SER A 130 0.97 -11.66 -11.27
CA SER A 130 0.58 -12.47 -10.12
C SER A 130 -0.59 -13.40 -10.52
N PRO A 131 -0.48 -14.72 -10.31
CA PRO A 131 -1.58 -15.66 -10.57
C PRO A 131 -2.82 -15.41 -9.70
N PHE A 132 -2.65 -14.69 -8.59
CA PHE A 132 -3.61 -14.62 -7.48
C PHE A 132 -4.38 -13.32 -7.40
N VAL A 133 -3.92 -12.27 -8.10
CA VAL A 133 -4.71 -11.04 -8.23
C VAL A 133 -5.89 -11.36 -9.14
N ASN A 134 -7.01 -11.65 -8.48
CA ASN A 134 -8.23 -12.16 -9.08
C ASN A 134 -8.62 -11.38 -10.33
N ASN A 135 -9.02 -12.13 -11.35
CA ASN A 135 -9.50 -11.70 -12.68
C ASN A 135 -10.76 -10.79 -12.64
N PHE A 136 -11.10 -10.16 -11.52
CA PHE A 136 -12.43 -9.58 -11.28
C PHE A 136 -12.57 -8.07 -11.53
N TYR A 137 -11.50 -7.29 -11.71
CA TYR A 137 -11.64 -5.83 -11.78
C TYR A 137 -10.85 -5.20 -12.94
N GLY A 138 -11.55 -5.06 -14.07
CA GLY A 138 -11.09 -4.38 -15.29
C GLY A 138 -11.07 -2.85 -15.20
N LEU A 139 -10.54 -2.28 -14.13
CA LEU A 139 -10.31 -0.84 -13.98
C LEU A 139 -8.83 -0.63 -13.70
N PHE A 140 -8.08 -0.26 -14.73
CA PHE A 140 -6.66 0.07 -14.62
C PHE A 140 -6.52 1.41 -13.90
N SER A 141 -6.25 1.38 -12.59
CA SER A 141 -5.46 2.42 -11.95
C SER A 141 -3.99 2.08 -12.21
N ASP A 142 -3.21 3.06 -12.66
CA ASP A 142 -1.77 2.89 -12.86
C ASP A 142 -1.10 3.06 -11.50
N ALA A 143 -1.15 2.01 -10.68
CA ALA A 143 -0.50 1.94 -9.38
C ALA A 143 0.82 1.19 -9.49
N ILE A 144 1.90 1.81 -9.02
CA ILE A 144 3.22 1.20 -8.91
C ILE A 144 3.64 1.23 -7.45
N ALA A 145 3.91 0.06 -6.89
CA ALA A 145 4.49 -0.09 -5.56
C ALA A 145 5.96 -0.46 -5.66
N PHE A 146 6.78 0.23 -4.87
CA PHE A 146 8.18 -0.11 -4.65
C PHE A 146 8.34 -0.54 -3.20
N GLY A 147 8.76 -1.78 -3.00
CA GLY A 147 9.18 -2.32 -1.71
C GLY A 147 10.67 -2.62 -1.73
N ALA A 148 11.35 -2.44 -0.60
CA ALA A 148 12.71 -2.92 -0.44
C ALA A 148 12.69 -4.43 -0.13
N ALA A 149 13.29 -5.25 -0.98
CA ALA A 149 13.54 -6.65 -0.68
C ALA A 149 14.80 -6.78 0.19
N GLY A 150 14.64 -6.99 1.50
CA GLY A 150 15.72 -7.34 2.44
C GLY A 150 15.39 -6.93 3.88
N ALA A 151 15.61 -7.73 4.92
CA ALA A 151 16.44 -8.94 5.08
C ALA A 151 15.70 -10.05 5.85
#